data_AF-A0A920P6Q5-F1
#
_entry.id   AF-A0A920P6Q5-F1
#
_cell.length_a   1.000
_cell.length_b   1.000
_cell.length_c   1.000
_cell.angle_alpha   90.00
_cell.angle_beta   90.00
_cell.angle_gamma   90.00
#
_symmetry.space_group_name_H-M   'P 1'
#
loop_
_entity.id
_entity.type
_entity.pdbx_description
1 polymer ?
#
loop_
_entity_poly.entity_id
_entity_poly.type
_entity_poly.pdbx_seq_one_letter_code
_entity_poly.pdbx_strand_id
1 'polypeptide(L)'
;MIYKGSVVGAHDGIEFFTIGQRKGLGLSGTGDALYVLEIDSENHKVVVGPKSGLYKDSFWVSRVNYVSGIYPDTAVNVQVKIRYQFQQG
;
A
#
# COMPACT_ATOMS: atom_id res chain seq x y z
N MET A 1 -3.30 -5.19 14.88
CA MET A 1 -2.98 -3.87 14.28
C MET A 1 -1.89 -3.17 15.08
N ILE A 2 -0.85 -2.68 14.40
CA ILE A 2 0.33 -2.05 14.98
C ILE A 2 0.44 -0.60 14.50
N TYR A 3 0.71 0.35 15.41
CA TYR A 3 1.03 1.74 15.11
C TYR A 3 2.21 2.20 15.97
N LYS A 4 3.25 2.79 15.35
CA LYS A 4 4.48 3.24 16.03
C LYS A 4 5.10 2.18 16.95
N GLY A 5 5.06 0.91 16.52
CA GLY A 5 5.59 -0.22 17.28
C GLY A 5 4.66 -0.77 18.36
N SER A 6 3.53 -0.12 18.63
CA SER A 6 2.58 -0.55 19.67
C SER A 6 1.34 -1.21 19.08
N VAL A 7 0.78 -2.19 19.79
CA VAL A 7 -0.52 -2.77 19.44
C VAL A 7 -1.60 -1.73 19.71
N VAL A 8 -2.41 -1.41 18.70
CA VAL A 8 -3.49 -0.43 18.79
C VAL A 8 -4.88 -1.02 18.56
N GLY A 9 -4.96 -2.29 18.18
CA GLY A 9 -6.24 -2.99 18.01
C GLY A 9 -6.04 -4.42 17.54
N ALA A 10 -7.05 -5.26 17.81
CA ALA A 10 -7.15 -6.60 17.26
C ALA A 10 -7.90 -6.59 15.91
N HIS A 11 -7.80 -7.67 15.16
CA HIS A 11 -8.58 -7.92 13.96
C HIS A 11 -8.80 -9.42 13.76
N ASP A 12 -9.85 -9.76 13.02
CA ASP A 12 -10.26 -11.16 12.80
C ASP A 12 -9.53 -11.85 11.65
N GLY A 13 -8.74 -11.12 10.87
CA GLY A 13 -7.98 -11.66 9.74
C GLY A 13 -7.32 -10.55 8.92
N ILE A 14 -6.20 -10.85 8.27
CA ILE A 14 -5.48 -9.88 7.44
C ILE A 14 -6.16 -9.66 6.08
N GLU A 15 -6.96 -10.63 5.62
CA GLU A 15 -7.71 -10.65 4.37
C GLU A 15 -8.80 -9.57 4.31
N PHE A 16 -9.20 -9.03 5.46
CA PHE A 16 -10.18 -7.94 5.55
C PHE A 16 -9.55 -6.55 5.33
N PHE A 17 -8.24 -6.50 5.04
CA PHE A 17 -7.50 -5.26 4.89
C PHE A 17 -6.93 -5.10 3.48
N THR A 18 -6.81 -3.85 3.05
CA THR A 18 -6.12 -3.47 1.80
C THR A 18 -5.19 -2.29 2.08
N ILE A 19 -3.99 -2.28 1.51
CA ILE A 19 -3.08 -1.13 1.65
C ILE A 19 -3.78 0.16 1.17
N GLY A 20 -3.71 1.21 2.00
CA GLY A 20 -4.40 2.48 1.80
C GLY A 20 -5.82 2.53 2.36
N GLN A 21 -6.33 1.45 2.95
CA GLN A 21 -7.64 1.46 3.63
C GLN A 21 -7.62 2.37 4.85
N ARG A 22 -8.63 3.25 4.94
CA ARG A 22 -8.86 4.17 6.07
C ARG A 22 -10.09 3.79 6.90
N LYS A 23 -11.18 3.42 6.24
CA LYS A 23 -12.47 3.14 6.89
C LYS A 23 -12.49 1.71 7.44
N GLY A 24 -13.29 1.49 8.48
CA GLY A 24 -13.50 0.15 9.04
C GLY A 24 -12.32 -0.40 9.86
N LEU A 25 -11.36 0.43 10.26
CA LEU A 25 -10.23 0.00 11.09
C LEU A 25 -10.60 -0.15 12.57
N GLY A 26 -11.73 0.40 13.02
CA GLY A 26 -12.13 0.35 14.45
C GLY A 26 -11.22 1.15 15.40
N LEU A 27 -10.25 1.91 14.88
CA LEU A 27 -9.27 2.69 15.65
C LEU A 27 -9.79 4.10 15.98
N SER A 28 -11.00 4.18 16.52
CA SER A 28 -11.60 5.44 16.97
C SER A 28 -10.82 5.99 18.18
N GLY A 29 -10.39 7.26 18.14
CA GLY A 29 -9.75 7.93 19.27
C GLY A 29 -8.24 8.18 19.17
N THR A 30 -7.58 7.81 18.06
CA THR A 30 -6.13 8.07 17.85
C THR A 30 -5.78 9.52 17.50
N GLY A 31 -6.77 10.43 17.42
CA GLY A 31 -6.61 11.83 17.03
C GLY A 31 -6.35 12.04 15.54
N ASP A 32 -5.47 11.23 14.94
CA ASP A 32 -5.10 11.28 13.53
C ASP A 32 -5.81 10.20 12.70
N ALA A 33 -6.09 10.52 11.43
CA ALA A 33 -6.60 9.56 10.46
C ALA A 33 -5.50 8.55 10.07
N LEU A 34 -5.72 7.28 10.42
CA LEU A 34 -4.82 6.17 10.11
C LEU A 34 -5.24 5.42 8.85
N TYR A 35 -4.24 4.87 8.18
CA TYR A 35 -4.35 4.09 6.95
C TYR A 35 -3.55 2.80 7.11
N VAL A 36 -3.99 1.72 6.48
CA VAL A 36 -3.19 0.48 6.35
C VAL A 36 -1.97 0.76 5.49
N LEU A 37 -0.78 0.71 6.08
CA LEU A 37 0.49 0.94 5.39
C LEU A 37 1.09 -0.37 4.87
N GLU A 38 0.89 -1.46 5.62
CA GLU A 38 1.50 -2.75 5.35
C GLU A 38 0.61 -3.87 5.90
N ILE A 39 0.62 -5.00 5.19
CA ILE A 39 0.00 -6.25 5.62
C ILE A 39 1.13 -7.29 5.67
N ASP A 40 1.49 -7.68 6.89
CA ASP A 40 2.51 -8.68 7.17
C ASP A 40 1.79 -10.01 7.44
N SER A 41 1.72 -10.84 6.40
CA SER A 41 1.01 -12.11 6.46
C SER A 41 1.74 -13.17 7.26
N GLU A 42 3.08 -13.12 7.30
CA GLU A 42 3.88 -14.07 8.06
C GLU A 42 3.61 -13.93 9.56
N ASN A 43 3.54 -12.69 10.04
CA ASN A 43 3.35 -12.39 11.46
C ASN A 43 1.89 -12.09 11.83
N HIS A 44 0.96 -12.17 10.87
CA HIS A 44 -0.46 -11.84 11.05
C HIS A 44 -0.67 -10.41 11.61
N LYS A 45 0.08 -9.45 11.06
CA LYS A 45 0.05 -8.05 11.51
C LYS A 45 -0.45 -7.15 10.39
N VAL A 46 -1.25 -6.16 10.79
CA VAL A 46 -1.61 -5.01 9.96
C VAL A 46 -0.94 -3.78 10.55
N VAL A 47 -0.04 -3.16 9.81
CA VAL A 47 0.63 -1.92 10.22
C VAL A 47 -0.19 -0.75 9.71
N VAL A 48 -0.50 0.19 10.61
CA VAL A 48 -1.25 1.40 10.30
C VAL A 48 -0.41 2.65 10.59
N GLY A 49 -0.74 3.75 9.93
CA GLY A 49 -0.03 5.01 10.12
C GLY A 49 -0.65 6.16 9.32
N PRO A 50 -0.03 7.34 9.34
CA PRO A 50 -0.55 8.52 8.64
C PRO A 50 -0.52 8.31 7.12
N LYS A 51 -1.31 9.10 6.38
CA LYS A 51 -1.37 9.06 4.91
C LYS A 51 0.01 9.18 4.25
N SER A 52 0.91 9.96 4.85
CA SER A 52 2.28 10.14 4.34
C SER A 52 3.09 8.84 4.29
N GLY A 53 2.78 7.85 5.13
CA GLY A 53 3.42 6.55 5.10
C GLY A 53 3.03 5.66 3.90
N LEU A 54 2.02 6.06 3.13
CA LEU A 54 1.61 5.35 1.91
C LEU A 54 2.48 5.69 0.70
N TYR A 55 3.22 6.80 0.74
CA TYR A 55 4.08 7.21 -0.37
C TYR A 55 5.30 6.29 -0.46
N LYS A 56 5.66 5.93 -1.69
CA LYS A 56 6.81 5.10 -2.02
C LYS A 56 7.47 5.68 -3.26
N ASP A 57 8.80 5.78 -3.24
CA ASP A 57 9.58 6.32 -4.36
C ASP A 57 9.92 5.25 -5.41
N SER A 58 9.73 3.98 -5.07
CA SER A 58 9.99 2.85 -5.96
C SER A 58 9.01 1.70 -5.69
N PHE A 59 8.76 0.91 -6.72
CA PHE A 59 7.97 -0.31 -6.66
C PHE A 59 8.47 -1.30 -7.71
N TRP A 60 8.23 -2.58 -7.47
CA TRP A 60 8.53 -3.64 -8.42
C TRP A 60 7.26 -4.04 -9.16
N VAL A 61 7.41 -4.35 -10.45
CA VAL A 61 6.34 -4.91 -11.29
C VAL A 61 6.79 -6.24 -11.86
N SER A 62 5.84 -7.15 -12.04
CA SER A 62 6.06 -8.44 -12.70
C SER A 62 5.00 -8.66 -13.76
N ARG A 63 5.21 -9.63 -14.66
CA ARG A 63 4.30 -9.94 -15.78
C ARG A 63 4.03 -8.73 -16.68
N VAL A 64 5.07 -7.95 -16.94
CA VAL A 64 5.00 -6.80 -17.85
C VAL A 64 4.71 -7.30 -19.26
N ASN A 65 3.70 -6.72 -19.90
CA ASN A 65 3.36 -6.99 -21.30
C ASN A 65 3.87 -5.85 -22.18
N TYR A 66 4.75 -6.17 -23.14
CA TYR A 66 5.30 -5.23 -24.10
C TYR A 66 4.52 -5.31 -25.41
N VAL A 67 3.83 -4.23 -25.79
CA VAL A 67 2.96 -4.21 -26.99
C VAL A 67 3.73 -4.51 -28.28
N SER A 68 4.98 -4.06 -28.38
CA SER A 68 5.87 -4.36 -29.51
C SER A 68 6.47 -5.78 -29.46
N GLY A 69 6.31 -6.50 -28.35
CA GLY A 69 7.02 -7.75 -28.06
C GLY A 69 8.50 -7.58 -27.73
N ILE A 70 9.03 -6.36 -27.82
CA ILE A 70 10.44 -6.06 -27.57
C ILE A 70 10.57 -5.50 -26.16
N TYR A 71 11.40 -6.14 -25.34
CA TYR A 71 11.77 -5.65 -24.02
C TYR A 71 13.08 -4.83 -24.11
N PRO A 72 13.28 -3.84 -23.24
CA PRO A 72 14.54 -3.09 -23.19
C PRO A 72 15.69 -3.94 -22.66
N ASP A 73 16.83 -3.93 -23.34
CA ASP A 73 18.07 -4.57 -22.87
C ASP A 73 18.79 -3.75 -21.79
N THR A 74 18.38 -2.50 -21.59
CA THR A 74 18.92 -1.57 -20.59
C THR A 74 17.81 -0.84 -19.85
N ALA A 75 18.17 -0.15 -18.76
CA ALA A 75 17.25 0.75 -18.09
C ALA A 75 16.73 1.84 -19.05
N VAL A 76 15.43 2.13 -18.95
CA VAL A 76 14.75 3.13 -19.77
C VAL A 76 13.94 4.05 -18.88
N ASN A 77 13.86 5.32 -19.26
CA ASN A 77 12.96 6.28 -18.63
C ASN A 77 11.56 6.10 -19.21
N VAL A 78 10.58 5.88 -18.33
CA VAL A 78 9.18 5.68 -18.70
C VAL A 78 8.27 6.51 -17.80
N GLN A 79 7.09 6.85 -18.33
CA GLN A 79 6.00 7.37 -17.51
C GLN A 79 5.11 6.21 -17.07
N VAL A 80 4.74 6.19 -15.79
CA VAL A 80 3.94 5.10 -15.21
C VAL A 80 2.61 5.66 -14.74
N LYS A 81 1.52 4.94 -15.04
CA LYS A 81 0.19 5.18 -14.48
C LYS A 81 -0.25 3.96 -13.67
N ILE A 82 -0.37 4.10 -12.35
CA ILE A 82 -0.62 2.99 -11.41
C ILE A 82 -2.12 2.65 -11.28
N ARG A 83 -3.03 3.57 -11.66
CA ARG A 83 -4.49 3.32 -11.67
C ARG A 83 -5.16 4.02 -12.85
N TYR A 84 -6.18 3.40 -13.43
CA TYR A 84 -6.91 3.93 -14.60
C TYR A 84 -7.54 5.31 -14.35
N GLN A 85 -8.08 5.54 -13.14
CA GLN A 85 -8.66 6.83 -12.72
C GLN A 85 -7.62 7.86 -12.25
N PHE A 86 -6.33 7.61 -12.42
CA PHE A 86 -5.30 8.61 -12.13
C PHE A 86 -5.37 9.73 -13.19
N GLN A 87 -5.90 10.89 -12.83
CA GLN A 87 -5.70 12.14 -13.56
C GLN A 87 -4.37 12.75 -13.09
N GLN A 88 -3.49 13.05 -14.05
CA GLN A 88 -2.34 13.94 -13.82
C GLN A 88 -2.91 15.30 -13.39
N GLY A 89 -2.46 15.82 -12.25
CA GLY A 89 -2.68 17.20 -11.83
C GLY A 89 -1.62 18.10 -12.42
#